data_AF-T1JK87-F1
#
_entry.id   AF-T1JK87-F1
#
_cell.length_a   1.000
_cell.length_b   1.000
_cell.length_c   1.000
_cell.angle_alpha   90.00
_cell.angle_beta   90.00
_cell.angle_gamma   90.00
#
_symmetry.space_group_name_H-M   'P 1'
#
loop_
_entity.id
_entity.type
_entity.pdbx_description
1 polymer ?
#
loop_
_entity_poly.entity_id
_entity_poly.type
_entity_poly.pdbx_seq_one_letter_code
_entity_poly.pdbx_strand_id
1 'polypeptide(L)'
;MASVLQFYLGSALECYVCNNQDGNYDKCVKTVQTCDQFQDWCLSTVKWGSLPYWQKGAPKMYYIGKKCATKDMCVRAIRDRVTLCDRIWYNDWECAECCQGDRCNYFITLGSSNVQTEGYNKMDKFPLLLAIIAVILGGTAVNLINWQQKQLDVLQDTLHAQQATLSSIIEENRRLEDKVAKQSTEFQNMIELLSNSGLIINRFKKPSKFKI
;
A
#
# COMPACT_ATOMS: atom_id res chain seq x y z
N MET A 1 39.40 36.21 -0.81
CA MET A 1 38.18 35.57 -1.34
C MET A 1 38.43 34.07 -1.34
N ALA A 2 37.91 33.34 -0.36
CA ALA A 2 38.06 31.89 -0.28
C ALA A 2 36.86 31.26 -0.99
N SER A 3 37.10 30.64 -2.14
CA SER A 3 36.08 29.92 -2.89
C SER A 3 35.83 28.58 -2.21
N VAL A 4 34.69 28.46 -1.52
CA VAL A 4 34.24 27.19 -0.93
C VAL A 4 33.64 26.35 -2.05
N LEU A 5 34.43 25.42 -2.58
CA LEU A 5 33.93 24.37 -3.46
C LEU A 5 33.05 23.44 -2.62
N GLN A 6 31.74 23.65 -2.68
CA GLN A 6 30.74 22.77 -2.12
C GLN A 6 30.73 21.47 -2.96
N PHE A 7 31.43 20.43 -2.51
CA PHE A 7 31.30 19.10 -3.07
C PHE A 7 29.90 18.57 -2.71
N TYR A 8 28.99 18.52 -3.69
CA TYR A 8 27.78 17.72 -3.56
C TYR A 8 28.21 16.25 -3.60
N LEU A 9 28.33 15.64 -2.41
CA LEU A 9 28.39 14.19 -2.29
C LEU A 9 27.05 13.64 -2.79
N GLY A 10 27.03 13.15 -4.03
CA GLY A 10 25.86 12.47 -4.58
C GLY A 10 25.61 11.20 -3.79
N SER A 11 24.48 11.13 -3.07
CA SER A 11 23.99 9.87 -2.53
C SER A 11 23.64 8.96 -3.72
N ALA A 12 24.28 7.80 -3.80
CA ALA A 12 23.87 6.76 -4.73
C ALA A 12 22.63 6.07 -4.15
N LEU A 13 21.57 5.94 -4.96
CA LEU A 13 20.31 5.34 -4.54
C LEU A 13 20.55 3.96 -3.92
N GLU A 14 19.95 3.69 -2.77
CA GLU A 14 19.94 2.35 -2.18
C GLU A 14 18.54 1.72 -2.26
N CYS A 15 18.46 0.43 -2.61
CA CYS A 15 17.20 -0.31 -2.62
C CYS A 15 17.32 -1.60 -1.82
N TYR A 16 16.21 -2.09 -1.29
CA TYR A 16 16.14 -3.47 -0.81
C TYR A 16 16.17 -4.43 -2.00
N VAL A 17 16.91 -5.53 -1.87
CA VAL A 17 17.09 -6.53 -2.95
C VAL A 17 16.85 -7.95 -2.46
N CYS A 18 16.05 -8.69 -3.21
CA CYS A 18 15.83 -10.11 -2.97
C CYS A 18 15.27 -10.77 -4.23
N ASN A 19 15.38 -12.10 -4.30
CA ASN A 19 14.93 -12.84 -5.47
C ASN A 19 14.11 -14.05 -5.03
N ASN A 20 12.88 -14.14 -5.51
CA ASN A 20 11.99 -15.30 -5.35
C ASN A 20 11.84 -15.78 -3.89
N GLN A 21 11.65 -14.84 -2.96
CA GLN A 21 11.44 -15.15 -1.53
C GLN A 21 9.96 -15.40 -1.24
N ASP A 22 9.69 -16.27 -0.28
CA ASP A 22 8.35 -16.69 0.14
C ASP A 22 7.57 -15.63 0.93
N GLY A 23 8.22 -14.54 1.34
CA GLY A 23 7.59 -13.43 2.04
C GLY A 23 8.45 -12.16 2.07
N ASN A 24 7.85 -11.07 2.57
CA ASN A 24 8.55 -9.80 2.77
C ASN A 24 9.19 -9.74 4.16
N TYR A 25 10.10 -10.67 4.42
CA TYR A 25 10.90 -10.74 5.64
C TYR A 25 12.32 -11.13 5.28
N ASP A 26 13.18 -11.19 6.29
CA ASP A 26 14.61 -11.53 6.19
C ASP A 26 15.30 -10.85 5.01
N LYS A 27 15.64 -11.61 3.98
CA LYS A 27 16.43 -11.13 2.85
C LYS A 27 15.80 -9.91 2.20
N CYS A 28 14.47 -9.87 2.07
CA CYS A 28 13.75 -8.78 1.40
C CYS A 28 13.67 -7.46 2.21
N VAL A 29 13.98 -7.49 3.51
CA VAL A 29 13.96 -6.29 4.37
C VAL A 29 15.31 -5.99 5.03
N LYS A 30 16.30 -6.90 4.90
CA LYS A 30 17.64 -6.75 5.47
C LYS A 30 18.72 -6.53 4.41
N THR A 31 18.52 -7.03 3.20
CA THR A 31 19.54 -6.93 2.14
C THR A 31 19.33 -5.65 1.36
N VAL A 32 20.31 -4.75 1.44
CA VAL A 32 20.34 -3.48 0.71
C VAL A 32 21.48 -3.52 -0.30
N GLN A 33 21.23 -2.94 -1.47
CA GLN A 33 22.24 -2.74 -2.51
C GLN A 33 22.24 -1.28 -2.94
N THR A 34 23.43 -0.71 -3.07
CA THR A 34 23.65 0.56 -3.77
C THR A 34 23.46 0.33 -5.27
N CYS A 35 22.54 1.07 -5.87
CA CYS A 35 22.16 0.93 -7.26
C CYS A 35 23.24 1.46 -8.22
N ASP A 36 23.30 0.86 -9.41
CA ASP A 36 24.25 1.27 -10.44
C ASP A 36 23.91 2.65 -11.01
N GLN A 37 24.81 3.19 -11.82
CA GLN A 37 24.55 4.40 -12.61
C GLN A 37 23.26 4.22 -13.42
N PHE A 38 22.41 5.25 -13.41
CA PHE A 38 21.10 5.30 -14.09
C PHE A 38 20.01 4.38 -13.52
N GLN A 39 20.28 3.60 -12.48
CA GLN A 39 19.24 2.88 -11.73
C GLN A 39 18.68 3.78 -10.64
N ASP A 40 17.78 4.68 -11.04
CA ASP A 40 17.19 5.71 -10.20
C ASP A 40 15.83 5.29 -9.55
N TRP A 41 15.44 4.02 -9.68
CA TRP A 41 14.20 3.47 -9.11
C TRP A 41 14.44 2.14 -8.39
N CYS A 42 13.59 1.86 -7.41
CA CYS A 42 13.47 0.54 -6.80
C CYS A 42 12.22 -0.18 -7.36
N LEU A 43 12.40 -1.39 -7.90
CA LEU A 43 11.32 -2.24 -8.41
C LEU A 43 11.04 -3.38 -7.43
N SER A 44 9.77 -3.59 -7.09
CA SER A 44 9.27 -4.75 -6.37
C SER A 44 8.31 -5.54 -7.25
N THR A 45 8.39 -6.86 -7.18
CA THR A 45 7.46 -7.79 -7.81
C THR A 45 6.92 -8.75 -6.78
N VAL A 46 5.64 -9.05 -6.84
CA VAL A 46 5.02 -10.10 -6.03
C VAL A 46 4.18 -10.98 -6.93
N LYS A 47 4.40 -12.29 -6.81
CA LYS A 47 3.63 -13.31 -7.50
C LYS A 47 2.93 -14.17 -6.47
N TRP A 48 1.71 -14.56 -6.77
CA TRP A 48 0.95 -15.57 -6.05
C TRP A 48 0.63 -16.69 -7.03
N GLY A 49 1.05 -17.91 -6.70
CA GLY A 49 0.74 -19.06 -7.54
C GLY A 49 1.44 -20.34 -7.10
N SER A 50 1.24 -21.38 -7.90
CA SER A 50 1.87 -22.69 -7.71
C SER A 50 3.25 -22.75 -8.38
N LEU A 51 4.11 -23.67 -7.93
CA LEU A 51 5.43 -23.91 -8.55
C LEU A 51 5.26 -24.33 -10.04
N PRO A 52 6.27 -24.07 -10.90
CA PRO A 52 6.20 -24.38 -12.34
C PRO A 52 5.99 -25.87 -12.67
N TYR A 53 6.15 -26.78 -11.71
CA TYR A 53 5.79 -28.18 -11.86
C TYR A 53 4.41 -28.39 -11.27
N TRP A 54 3.42 -28.58 -12.15
CA TRP A 54 2.06 -28.91 -11.78
C TRP A 54 2.06 -30.19 -10.93
N GLN A 55 1.89 -30.04 -9.62
CA GLN A 55 1.51 -31.14 -8.75
C GLN A 55 0.09 -30.86 -8.29
N LYS A 56 -0.81 -31.82 -8.52
CA LYS A 56 -2.20 -31.69 -8.11
C LYS A 56 -2.24 -31.48 -6.59
N GLY A 57 -2.69 -30.30 -6.15
CA GLY A 57 -2.76 -29.92 -4.74
C GLY A 57 -1.51 -29.23 -4.17
N ALA A 58 -0.57 -28.77 -5.00
CA ALA A 58 0.51 -27.92 -4.51
C ALA A 58 -0.04 -26.63 -3.87
N PRO A 59 0.40 -26.27 -2.64
CA PRO A 59 -0.04 -25.03 -2.01
C PRO A 59 0.47 -23.84 -2.83
N LYS A 60 -0.40 -22.83 -2.99
CA LYS A 60 0.01 -21.53 -3.53
C LYS A 60 0.84 -20.81 -2.48
N MET A 61 1.88 -20.12 -2.93
CA MET A 61 2.73 -19.30 -2.08
C MET A 61 3.09 -17.99 -2.76
N TYR A 62 3.54 -17.04 -1.95
CA TYR A 62 4.08 -15.79 -2.45
C TYR A 62 5.48 -16.01 -3.00
N TYR A 63 5.82 -15.27 -4.05
CA TYR A 63 7.18 -15.11 -4.52
C TYR A 63 7.47 -13.64 -4.70
N ILE A 64 8.42 -13.14 -3.94
CA ILE A 64 8.75 -11.73 -3.86
C ILE A 64 10.13 -11.50 -4.44
N GLY A 65 10.21 -10.50 -5.30
CA GLY A 65 11.45 -10.00 -5.87
C GLY A 65 11.58 -8.50 -5.62
N LYS A 66 12.79 -8.05 -5.35
CA LYS A 66 13.14 -6.63 -5.24
C LYS A 66 14.48 -6.37 -5.90
N LYS A 67 14.61 -5.28 -6.63
CA LYS A 67 15.87 -4.90 -7.29
C LYS A 67 15.94 -3.41 -7.61
N CYS A 68 17.16 -2.90 -7.78
CA CYS A 68 17.40 -1.65 -8.45
C CYS A 68 16.93 -1.71 -9.92
N ALA A 69 16.39 -0.62 -10.43
CA ALA A 69 15.81 -0.54 -11.76
C ALA A 69 15.96 0.86 -12.35
N THR A 70 15.91 0.94 -13.68
CA THR A 70 15.72 2.21 -14.39
C THR A 70 14.23 2.52 -14.52
N LYS A 71 13.89 3.79 -14.79
CA LYS A 71 12.50 4.19 -15.09
C LYS A 71 11.85 3.32 -16.18
N ASP A 72 12.57 3.01 -17.26
CA ASP A 72 12.05 2.19 -18.37
C ASP A 72 11.82 0.72 -17.98
N MET A 73 12.65 0.17 -17.09
CA MET A 73 12.43 -1.17 -16.55
C MET A 73 11.16 -1.22 -15.71
N CYS A 74 10.92 -0.18 -14.91
CA CYS A 74 9.72 -0.02 -14.10
C CYS A 74 8.45 0.04 -14.94
N VAL A 75 8.41 0.96 -15.92
CA VAL A 75 7.24 1.12 -16.80
C VAL A 75 6.92 -0.18 -17.53
N ARG A 76 7.94 -0.87 -18.07
CA ARG A 76 7.74 -2.17 -18.72
C ARG A 76 7.23 -3.23 -17.75
N ALA A 77 7.86 -3.37 -16.59
CA ALA A 77 7.48 -4.38 -15.60
C ALA A 77 6.03 -4.22 -15.15
N ILE A 78 5.58 -2.97 -14.92
CA ILE A 78 4.20 -2.64 -14.56
C ILE A 78 3.26 -2.94 -15.73
N ARG A 79 3.57 -2.45 -16.93
CA ARG A 79 2.74 -2.66 -18.12
C ARG A 79 2.50 -4.14 -18.42
N ASP A 80 3.54 -4.96 -18.32
CA ASP A 80 3.46 -6.37 -18.67
C ASP A 80 2.66 -7.20 -17.64
N ARG A 81 2.45 -6.65 -16.43
CA ARG A 81 1.78 -7.34 -15.31
C ARG A 81 0.45 -6.73 -14.90
N VAL A 82 0.09 -5.55 -15.43
CA VAL A 82 -1.12 -4.84 -15.03
C VAL A 82 -2.38 -5.69 -15.20
N THR A 83 -2.43 -6.51 -16.25
CA THR A 83 -3.54 -7.43 -16.54
C THR A 83 -3.52 -8.69 -15.67
N LEU A 84 -2.39 -9.01 -15.05
CA LEU A 84 -2.19 -10.17 -14.18
C LEU A 84 -2.29 -9.80 -12.69
N CYS A 85 -2.48 -8.53 -12.35
CA CYS A 85 -2.48 -8.03 -10.97
C CYS A 85 -3.91 -7.90 -10.41
N ASP A 86 -4.67 -9.00 -10.40
CA ASP A 86 -6.05 -9.02 -9.87
C ASP A 86 -6.10 -9.20 -8.34
N ARG A 87 -5.02 -9.74 -7.75
CA ARG A 87 -4.89 -10.11 -6.33
C ARG A 87 -5.98 -11.08 -5.83
N ILE A 88 -6.56 -11.86 -6.73
CA ILE A 88 -7.60 -12.84 -6.42
C ILE A 88 -6.95 -14.12 -5.89
N TRP A 89 -7.24 -14.50 -4.65
CA TRP A 89 -6.55 -15.58 -3.94
C TRP A 89 -6.60 -16.96 -4.61
N TYR A 90 -7.63 -17.27 -5.39
CA TYR A 90 -7.77 -18.57 -6.08
C TYR A 90 -7.12 -18.58 -7.47
N ASN A 91 -6.89 -17.41 -8.08
CA ASN A 91 -6.19 -17.28 -9.35
C ASN A 91 -4.68 -17.19 -9.12
N ASP A 92 -3.90 -17.40 -10.17
CA ASP A 92 -2.50 -17.02 -10.18
C ASP A 92 -2.43 -15.56 -10.62
N TRP A 93 -1.66 -14.74 -9.89
CA TRP A 93 -1.53 -13.32 -10.18
C TRP A 93 -0.11 -12.83 -9.92
N GLU A 94 0.26 -11.76 -10.61
CA GLU A 94 1.58 -11.14 -10.48
C GLU A 94 1.44 -9.63 -10.60
N CYS A 95 2.05 -8.92 -9.65
CA CYS A 95 2.06 -7.46 -9.61
C CYS A 95 3.51 -6.95 -9.63
N ALA A 96 3.71 -5.77 -10.22
CA ALA A 96 4.94 -5.00 -10.12
C ALA A 96 4.64 -3.58 -9.64
N GLU A 97 5.54 -3.04 -8.84
CA GLU A 97 5.46 -1.67 -8.32
C GLU A 97 6.85 -1.06 -8.31
N CYS A 98 6.92 0.25 -8.58
CA CYS A 98 8.15 1.01 -8.48
C CYS A 98 8.00 2.25 -7.61
N CYS A 99 9.07 2.59 -6.92
CA CYS A 99 9.18 3.82 -6.15
C CYS A 99 10.56 4.47 -6.37
N GLN A 100 10.63 5.76 -6.09
CA GLN A 100 11.85 6.56 -6.19
C GLN A 100 12.25 7.06 -4.81
N GLY A 101 13.53 6.94 -4.46
CA GLY A 101 14.08 7.36 -3.17
C GLY A 101 14.72 6.22 -2.37
N ASP A 102 15.62 6.57 -1.46
CA ASP A 102 16.42 5.61 -0.72
C ASP A 102 15.55 4.65 0.10
N ARG A 103 15.74 3.36 -0.16
CA ARG A 103 15.11 2.22 0.51
C ARG A 103 13.58 2.31 0.53
N CYS A 104 12.99 2.99 -0.47
CA CYS A 104 11.55 3.22 -0.55
C CYS A 104 10.75 1.92 -0.66
N ASN A 105 11.34 0.87 -1.24
CA ASN A 105 10.69 -0.41 -1.47
C ASN A 105 10.78 -1.32 -0.25
N TYR A 106 10.55 -0.84 0.97
CA TYR A 106 10.51 -1.71 2.15
C TYR A 106 9.31 -2.67 2.10
N PHE A 107 8.15 -2.18 1.66
CA PHE A 107 6.93 -2.97 1.48
C PHE A 107 6.81 -3.54 0.06
N ILE A 108 5.97 -4.56 -0.13
CA ILE A 108 5.81 -5.28 -1.41
C ILE A 108 4.76 -4.69 -2.31
N THR A 109 3.71 -4.12 -1.71
CA THR A 109 2.69 -3.39 -2.44
C THR A 109 2.18 -2.24 -1.59
N LEU A 110 2.30 -1.00 -2.06
CA LEU A 110 1.46 0.09 -1.58
C LEU A 110 0.12 -0.07 -2.28
N GLY A 111 -0.88 -0.58 -1.56
CA GLY A 111 -2.26 -0.38 -1.96
C GLY A 111 -2.61 1.10 -1.83
N SER A 112 -2.12 1.95 -2.72
CA SER A 112 -2.64 3.30 -2.91
C SER A 112 -2.22 3.81 -4.28
N SER A 113 -3.23 4.03 -5.11
CA SER A 113 -3.32 4.90 -6.27
C SER A 113 -2.06 5.72 -6.60
N ASN A 114 -1.67 5.70 -7.88
CA ASN A 114 -0.76 6.65 -8.52
C ASN A 114 -0.81 8.06 -7.90
N VAL A 115 0.03 8.34 -6.92
CA VAL A 115 0.46 9.70 -6.63
C VAL A 115 1.67 9.89 -7.53
N GLN A 116 1.41 10.37 -8.75
CA GLN A 116 2.44 11.03 -9.53
C GLN A 116 2.79 12.32 -8.78
N THR A 117 3.73 12.26 -7.86
CA THR A 117 4.47 13.44 -7.42
C THR A 117 5.48 13.78 -8.52
N GLU A 118 4.97 14.34 -9.62
CA GLU A 118 5.82 15.13 -10.50
C GLU A 118 6.30 16.36 -9.71
N GLY A 119 7.59 16.36 -9.38
CA GLY A 119 8.41 17.54 -9.15
C GLY A 119 7.86 18.64 -8.24
N TYR A 120 8.23 18.61 -6.96
CA TYR A 120 8.43 19.86 -6.21
C TYR A 120 9.68 19.82 -5.33
N ASN A 121 10.81 19.43 -5.92
CA ASN A 121 12.13 19.71 -5.35
C ASN A 121 12.59 21.10 -5.82
N LYS A 122 12.14 22.19 -5.17
CA LYS A 122 12.88 23.46 -4.97
C LYS A 122 12.05 24.48 -4.17
N MET A 123 11.91 24.30 -2.86
CA MET A 123 11.42 25.37 -1.97
C MET A 123 12.29 25.48 -0.72
N ASP A 124 13.62 25.46 -0.89
CA ASP A 124 14.52 25.94 0.14
C ASP A 124 15.15 27.25 -0.30
N LYS A 125 14.88 28.30 0.49
CA LYS A 125 15.38 29.69 0.41
C LYS A 125 14.58 30.69 -0.43
N PHE A 126 13.30 30.94 -0.16
CA PHE A 126 12.68 32.22 -0.57
C PHE A 126 11.62 32.85 0.37
N PRO A 127 11.67 32.74 1.72
CA PRO A 127 10.73 33.47 2.57
C PRO A 127 11.03 34.98 2.66
N LEU A 128 12.24 35.44 2.31
CA LEU A 128 12.64 36.84 2.48
C LEU A 128 12.33 37.72 1.26
N LEU A 129 12.40 37.21 0.02
CA LEU A 129 12.08 38.02 -1.16
C LEU A 129 10.57 38.10 -1.44
N LEU A 130 9.81 37.06 -1.10
CA LEU A 130 8.34 37.09 -1.21
C LEU A 130 7.72 38.06 -0.18
N ALA A 131 8.32 38.18 1.01
CA ALA A 131 7.91 39.17 2.00
C ALA A 131 8.14 40.62 1.51
N ILE A 132 9.25 40.87 0.80
CA ILE A 132 9.56 42.21 0.26
C ILE A 132 8.61 42.58 -0.90
N ILE A 133 8.27 41.62 -1.77
CA ILE A 133 7.32 41.84 -2.87
C ILE A 133 5.88 42.02 -2.36
N ALA A 134 5.50 41.32 -1.28
CA ALA A 134 4.18 41.43 -0.66
C ALA A 134 3.92 42.78 0.04
N VAL A 135 4.97 43.45 0.54
CA VAL A 135 4.84 44.78 1.17
C VAL A 135 4.71 45.90 0.13
N ILE A 136 5.23 45.72 -1.09
CA ILE A 136 5.22 46.76 -2.15
C ILE A 136 3.89 46.79 -2.93
N LEU A 137 3.15 45.69 -2.98
CA LEU A 137 1.91 45.57 -3.77
C LEU A 137 0.72 45.20 -2.87
N GLY A 138 0.23 46.18 -2.10
CA GLY A 138 -0.89 46.06 -1.16
C GLY A 138 -2.28 45.75 -1.76
N GLY A 139 -2.38 44.84 -2.73
CA GLY A 139 -3.63 44.49 -3.42
C GLY A 139 -3.94 42.99 -3.54
N THR A 140 -3.12 42.07 -3.00
CA THR A 140 -3.26 40.62 -3.27
C THR A 140 -3.73 39.77 -2.09
N ALA A 141 -3.80 40.30 -0.88
CA ALA A 141 -4.16 39.53 0.31
C ALA A 141 -5.60 38.97 0.27
N VAL A 142 -6.57 39.74 -0.24
CA VAL A 142 -7.99 39.34 -0.26
C VAL A 142 -8.24 38.19 -1.25
N ASN A 143 -7.60 38.22 -2.42
CA ASN A 143 -7.76 37.18 -3.43
C ASN A 143 -7.09 35.86 -3.02
N LEU A 144 -5.97 35.93 -2.29
CA LEU A 144 -5.29 34.75 -1.77
C LEU A 144 -6.09 34.09 -0.62
N ILE A 145 -6.66 34.88 0.29
CA ILE A 145 -7.53 34.38 1.38
C ILE A 145 -8.80 33.73 0.81
N ASN A 146 -9.44 34.35 -0.18
CA ASN A 146 -10.63 33.77 -0.83
C ASN A 146 -10.32 32.46 -1.56
N TRP A 147 -9.15 32.37 -2.22
CA TRP A 147 -8.72 31.14 -2.87
C TRP A 147 -8.41 30.03 -1.86
N GLN A 148 -7.74 30.37 -0.74
CA GLN A 148 -7.47 29.43 0.34
C GLN A 148 -8.75 28.92 1.00
N GLN A 149 -9.73 29.80 1.26
CA GLN A 149 -11.01 29.41 1.84
C GLN A 149 -11.77 28.43 0.94
N LYS A 150 -11.78 28.68 -0.38
CA LYS A 150 -12.43 27.78 -1.36
C LYS A 150 -11.80 26.38 -1.39
N GLN A 151 -10.49 26.28 -1.18
CA GLN A 151 -9.82 24.97 -1.08
C GLN A 151 -10.22 24.24 0.21
N LEU A 152 -10.36 24.97 1.32
CA LEU A 152 -10.78 24.41 2.60
C LEU A 152 -12.23 23.87 2.55
N ASP A 153 -13.13 24.58 1.88
CA ASP A 153 -14.54 24.16 1.74
C ASP A 153 -14.65 22.86 0.91
N VAL A 154 -13.88 22.72 -0.18
CA VAL A 154 -13.86 21.48 -1.00
C VAL A 154 -13.32 20.29 -0.22
N LEU A 155 -12.29 20.50 0.62
CA LEU A 155 -11.75 19.46 1.49
C LEU A 155 -12.76 19.03 2.55
N GLN A 156 -13.48 19.99 3.14
CA GLN A 156 -14.51 19.73 4.13
C GLN A 156 -15.68 18.92 3.55
N ASP A 157 -16.16 19.26 2.35
CA ASP A 157 -17.21 18.52 1.66
C ASP A 157 -16.79 17.08 1.33
N THR A 158 -15.53 16.91 0.90
CA THR A 158 -14.97 15.59 0.62
C THR A 158 -14.89 14.73 1.88
N LEU A 159 -14.50 15.34 3.02
CA LEU A 159 -14.45 14.66 4.32
C LEU A 159 -15.85 14.23 4.78
N HIS A 160 -16.87 15.08 4.63
CA HIS A 160 -18.25 14.73 4.97
C HIS A 160 -18.80 13.58 4.11
N ALA A 161 -18.48 13.56 2.80
CA ALA A 161 -18.87 12.47 1.91
C ALA A 161 -18.19 11.14 2.30
N GLN A 162 -16.90 11.18 2.66
CA GLN A 162 -16.19 10.01 3.16
C GLN A 162 -16.80 9.50 4.48
N GLN A 163 -17.17 10.40 5.39
CA GLN A 163 -17.74 10.04 6.68
C GLN A 163 -19.14 9.42 6.55
N ALA A 164 -19.96 9.87 5.59
CA ALA A 164 -21.25 9.25 5.26
C ALA A 164 -21.08 7.85 4.64
N THR A 165 -20.06 7.65 3.82
CA THR A 165 -19.75 6.33 3.24
C THR A 165 -19.33 5.34 4.33
N LEU A 166 -18.49 5.79 5.27
CA LEU A 166 -18.01 4.98 6.38
C LEU A 166 -19.14 4.53 7.31
N SER A 167 -20.10 5.41 7.62
CA SER A 167 -21.24 5.04 8.47
C SER A 167 -22.14 3.98 7.83
N SER A 168 -22.33 4.04 6.51
CA SER A 168 -23.05 3.00 5.75
C SER A 168 -22.34 1.64 5.83
N ILE A 169 -21.01 1.62 5.68
CA ILE A 169 -20.21 0.38 5.75
C ILE A 169 -20.27 -0.22 7.16
N ILE A 170 -20.20 0.61 8.21
CA ILE A 170 -20.30 0.15 9.60
C ILE A 170 -21.65 -0.53 9.87
N GLU A 171 -22.75 0.06 9.37
CA GLU A 171 -24.08 -0.51 9.55
C GLU A 171 -24.27 -1.83 8.76
N GLU A 172 -23.69 -1.93 7.57
CA GLU A 172 -23.68 -3.19 6.81
C GLU A 172 -22.90 -4.29 7.53
N ASN A 173 -21.73 -3.97 8.08
CA ASN A 173 -20.95 -4.92 8.87
C ASN A 173 -21.73 -5.41 10.10
N ARG A 174 -22.41 -4.52 10.82
CA ARG A 174 -23.27 -4.91 11.95
C ARG A 174 -24.36 -5.89 11.53
N ARG A 175 -25.02 -5.65 10.39
CA ARG A 175 -26.04 -6.58 9.85
C ARG A 175 -25.46 -7.95 9.48
N LEU A 176 -24.23 -7.99 8.99
CA LEU A 176 -23.54 -9.25 8.70
C LEU A 176 -23.17 -10.00 9.97
N GLU A 177 -22.70 -9.30 11.01
CA GLU A 177 -22.42 -9.90 12.32
C GLU A 177 -23.68 -10.54 12.93
N ASP A 178 -24.84 -9.87 12.84
CA ASP A 178 -26.12 -10.42 13.30
C ASP A 178 -26.52 -11.69 12.55
N LYS A 179 -26.31 -11.73 11.22
CA LYS A 179 -26.57 -12.93 10.40
C LYS A 179 -25.66 -14.09 10.80
N VAL A 180 -24.37 -13.82 11.02
CA VAL A 180 -23.39 -14.83 11.48
C VAL A 180 -23.75 -15.34 12.87
N ALA A 181 -24.15 -14.46 13.79
CA ALA A 181 -24.58 -14.85 15.13
C ALA A 181 -25.84 -15.74 15.12
N LYS A 182 -26.82 -15.41 14.27
CA LYS A 182 -28.02 -16.23 14.08
C LYS A 182 -27.67 -17.61 13.52
N GLN A 183 -26.85 -17.67 12.48
CA GLN A 183 -26.42 -18.93 11.87
C GLN A 183 -25.60 -19.79 12.85
N SER A 184 -24.74 -19.16 13.66
CA SER A 184 -24.02 -19.85 14.74
C SER A 184 -24.97 -20.48 15.75
N THR A 185 -26.05 -19.79 16.11
CA THR A 185 -27.05 -20.30 17.07
C THR A 185 -27.84 -21.46 16.48
N GLU A 186 -28.26 -21.36 15.21
CA GLU A 186 -28.93 -22.46 14.50
C GLU A 186 -28.04 -23.71 14.41
N PHE A 187 -26.75 -23.54 14.14
CA PHE A 187 -25.79 -24.64 14.12
C PHE A 187 -25.61 -25.28 15.50
N GLN A 188 -25.52 -24.48 16.58
CA GLN A 188 -25.47 -25.02 17.94
C GLN A 188 -26.74 -25.79 18.31
N ASN A 189 -27.92 -25.30 17.96
CA ASN A 189 -29.18 -25.99 18.20
C ASN A 189 -29.26 -27.33 17.44
N MET A 190 -28.75 -27.39 16.20
CA MET A 190 -28.64 -28.66 15.46
C MET A 190 -27.68 -29.63 16.13
N ILE A 191 -26.52 -29.16 16.62
CA ILE A 191 -25.57 -30.01 17.37
C ILE A 191 -26.24 -30.59 18.62
N GLU A 192 -27.00 -29.78 19.37
CA GLU A 192 -27.69 -30.22 20.58
C GLU A 192 -28.77 -31.29 20.29
N LEU A 193 -29.54 -31.12 19.20
CA LEU A 193 -30.51 -32.12 18.74
C LEU A 193 -29.83 -33.46 18.34
N LEU A 194 -28.67 -33.38 17.69
CA LEU A 194 -27.89 -34.56 17.29
C LEU A 194 -27.20 -35.25 18.49
N SER A 195 -26.78 -34.47 19.49
CA SER A 195 -26.26 -35.01 20.77
C SER A 195 -27.36 -35.73 21.55
N ASN A 196 -28.56 -35.16 21.65
CA ASN A 196 -29.68 -35.74 22.41
C ASN A 196 -30.27 -37.00 21.74
N SER A 197 -30.09 -37.16 20.43
CA SER A 197 -30.47 -38.37 19.68
C SER A 197 -29.41 -39.47 19.72
N GLY A 198 -28.29 -39.27 20.43
CA GLY A 198 -27.23 -40.27 20.61
C GLY A 198 -26.32 -40.47 19.38
N LEU A 199 -26.40 -39.59 18.38
CA LEU A 199 -25.68 -39.71 17.11
C LEU A 199 -24.31 -39.01 17.11
N ILE A 200 -23.96 -38.20 18.13
CA ILE A 200 -22.67 -37.48 18.21
C ILE A 200 -22.00 -37.65 19.58
N ILE A 201 -20.74 -38.10 19.59
CA ILE A 201 -19.86 -38.09 20.77
C ILE A 201 -19.23 -36.69 20.89
N ASN A 202 -19.61 -35.96 21.94
CA ASN A 202 -19.21 -34.58 22.21
C ASN A 202 -17.69 -34.33 22.10
N ARG A 203 -17.24 -33.66 21.04
CA ARG A 203 -15.84 -33.18 20.90
C ARG A 203 -15.70 -31.75 20.37
N PHE A 204 -16.76 -30.94 20.36
CA PHE A 204 -16.67 -29.53 20.00
C PHE A 204 -16.55 -28.65 21.25
N LYS A 205 -15.29 -28.38 21.63
CA LYS A 205 -14.97 -27.36 22.62
C LYS A 205 -15.26 -25.99 21.99
N LYS A 206 -16.18 -25.24 22.59
CA LYS A 206 -16.61 -23.89 22.20
C LYS A 206 -15.36 -23.01 21.91
N PRO A 207 -15.24 -22.35 20.75
CA PRO A 207 -14.18 -21.37 20.56
C PRO A 207 -14.38 -20.22 21.55
N SER A 208 -13.35 -19.93 22.34
CA SER A 208 -13.36 -18.79 23.26
C SER A 208 -13.54 -17.51 22.45
N LYS A 209 -14.51 -16.69 22.87
CA LYS A 209 -14.86 -15.39 22.29
C LYS A 209 -13.62 -14.64 21.76
N PHE A 210 -13.64 -14.31 20.48
CA PHE A 210 -12.76 -13.28 19.91
C PHE A 210 -13.17 -11.96 20.59
N LYS A 211 -12.27 -11.39 21.40
CA LYS A 211 -12.43 -10.07 21.99
C LYS A 211 -11.76 -9.09 21.02
N ILE A 212 -12.56 -8.19 20.45
CA ILE A 212 -12.07 -6.96 19.80
C ILE A 212 -11.64 -5.99 20.91
#